data_AF-A0A7K0R575-F1
#
_entry.id   AF-A0A7K0R575-F1
#
_cell.length_a   1.000
_cell.length_b   1.000
_cell.length_c   1.000
_cell.angle_alpha   90.00
_cell.angle_beta   90.00
_cell.angle_gamma   90.00
#
_symmetry.space_group_name_H-M   'P 1'
#
loop_
_entity.id
_entity.type
_entity.pdbx_description
1 polymer ?
#
loop_
_entity_poly.entity_id
_entity_poly.type
_entity_poly.pdbx_seq_one_letter_code
_entity_poly.pdbx_strand_id
1 'polypeptide(L)' 'VTVDFDTLDDQAVTVRDRDTMQQERIGLDAIVGWLATRLPSC' A
#
# COMPACT_ATOMS: atom_id res chain seq x y z
N VAL A 1 2.36 -1.94 5.53
CA VAL A 1 2.72 -2.11 4.11
C VAL A 1 3.76 -3.23 4.06
N THR A 2 3.49 -4.27 3.29
CA THR A 2 4.44 -5.36 3.07
C THR A 2 4.92 -5.27 1.63
N VAL A 3 6.24 -5.24 1.43
CA VAL A 3 6.87 -5.22 0.11
C VAL A 3 7.59 -6.56 -0.03
N ASP A 4 7.13 -7.36 -0.98
CA ASP A 4 7.72 -8.65 -1.36
C ASP A 4 8.62 -8.50 -2.59
N PHE A 5 9.45 -9.51 -2.87
CA PHE A 5 10.35 -9.48 -4.04
C PHE A 5 9.59 -9.52 -5.37
N ASP A 6 8.35 -10.03 -5.38
CA ASP A 6 7.45 -10.02 -6.54
C ASP A 6 6.91 -8.62 -6.86
N THR A 7 7.05 -7.66 -5.95
CA THR A 7 6.71 -6.25 -6.20
C THR A 7 7.53 -5.67 -7.37
N LEU A 8 8.74 -6.18 -7.63
CA LEU A 8 9.61 -5.70 -8.71
C LEU A 8 9.11 -6.09 -10.11
N ASP A 9 8.43 -7.23 -10.23
CA ASP A 9 7.83 -7.70 -11.48
C ASP A 9 6.38 -7.21 -11.66
N ASP A 10 5.57 -7.20 -10.59
CA ASP A 10 4.13 -6.88 -10.66
C ASP A 10 3.79 -5.41 -10.33
N GLN A 11 4.79 -4.61 -9.96
CA GLN A 11 4.65 -3.20 -9.51
C GLN A 11 3.50 -2.98 -8.50
N ALA A 12 3.21 -3.97 -7.65
CA ALA A 12 2.08 -3.94 -6.74
C ALA A 12 2.52 -4.37 -5.33
N VAL A 13 2.02 -3.65 -4.33
CA VAL A 13 2.32 -3.83 -2.92
C VAL A 13 1.05 -4.17 -2.14
N THR A 14 1.18 -5.03 -1.14
CA THR A 14 0.04 -5.38 -0.28
C THR A 14 0.04 -4.49 0.95
N VAL A 15 -1.02 -3.69 1.09
CA VAL A 15 -1.23 -2.84 2.25
C VAL A 15 -2.16 -3.55 3.21
N ARG A 16 -1.64 -3.84 4.40
CA ARG A 16 -2.44 -4.32 5.52
C ARG A 16 -2.80 -3.16 6.42
N ASP A 17 -4.09 -2.90 6.57
CA ASP A 17 -4.63 -1.91 7.49
C ASP A 17 -4.62 -2.46 8.92
N ARG A 18 -4.13 -1.67 9.86
CA ARG A 18 -3.97 -2.06 11.27
C ARG A 18 -5.28 -2.00 12.03
N ASP A 19 -6.18 -1.09 11.67
CA ASP A 19 -7.43 -0.88 12.42
C ASP A 19 -8.50 -1.88 12.03
N THR A 20 -8.53 -2.26 10.74
CA THR A 20 -9.52 -3.21 10.20
C THR A 20 -8.95 -4.62 10.01
N MET A 21 -7.64 -4.80 10.14
CA MET A 21 -6.90 -6.02 9.77
C MET A 21 -7.10 -6.48 8.31
N GLN A 22 -7.65 -5.63 7.45
CA GLN A 22 -7.88 -5.94 6.04
C GLN A 22 -6.60 -5.85 5.23
N GLN A 23 -6.55 -6.62 4.14
CA GLN A 23 -5.44 -6.67 3.20
C GLN A 23 -5.94 -6.22 1.83
N GLU A 24 -5.35 -5.17 1.30
CA GLU A 24 -5.64 -4.62 -0.01
C GLU A 24 -4.38 -4.66 -0.88
N ARG A 25 -4.50 -5.14 -2.12
CA ARG A 25 -3.42 -5.11 -3.10
C ARG A 25 -3.53 -3.82 -3.91
N ILE A 26 -2.51 -2.97 -3.84
CA ILE A 26 -2.51 -1.63 -4.44
C ILE A 26 -1.28 -1.52 -5.34
N GLY A 27 -1.46 -0.97 -6.55
CA GLY A 27 -0.34 -0.67 -7.44
C GLY A 27 0.58 0.40 -6.84
N LEU A 28 1.89 0.31 -7.10
CA LEU A 28 2.90 1.27 -6.63
C LEU A 28 2.58 2.72 -7.04
N ASP A 29 1.97 2.93 -8.20
CA ASP A 29 1.56 4.27 -8.65
C ASP A 29 0.45 4.85 -7.77
N ALA A 30 -0.44 4.00 -7.25
CA ALA A 30 -1.60 4.38 -6.46
C ALA A 30 -1.31 4.46 -4.95
N ILE A 31 -0.24 3.81 -4.45
CA ILE A 31 0.02 3.76 -3.00
C ILE A 31 0.36 5.14 -2.41
N VAL A 32 1.04 6.02 -3.17
CA VAL A 32 1.40 7.36 -2.69
C VAL A 32 0.14 8.20 -2.43
N GLY A 33 -0.83 8.17 -3.34
CA GLY A 33 -2.12 8.85 -3.17
C GLY A 33 -2.97 8.24 -2.05
N TRP A 34 -2.96 6.91 -1.93
CA TRP A 34 -3.65 6.18 -0.87
C TRP A 34 -3.10 6.54 0.52
N LEU A 35 -1.78 6.57 0.67
CA LEU A 35 -1.12 6.97 1.92
C LEU A 35 -1.34 8.45 2.23
N ALA A 36 -1.26 9.34 1.25
CA ALA A 36 -1.49 10.78 1.44
C ALA A 36 -2.92 11.10 1.93
N THR A 37 -3.91 10.29 1.55
CA THR A 37 -5.31 10.47 1.98
C THR A 37 -5.51 10.02 3.43
N ARG A 38 -4.78 8.98 3.89
CA ARG A 38 -4.92 8.40 5.24
C ARG A 38 -3.96 8.97 6.27
N LEU A 39 -2.82 9.49 5.83
CA LEU A 39 -1.82 10.15 6.67
C LEU A 39 -1.74 11.61 6.20
N PRO A 40 -2.59 12.51 6.74
CA PRO A 40 -2.41 13.93 6.50
C PRO A 40 -1.02 14.32 7.02
N SER A 41 -0.16 14.73 6.08
CA SER A 41 1.17 15.25 6.38
C SER A 41 1.02 16.49 7.26
N CYS A 42 1.50 16.40 8.50
CA CYS A 42 1.81 17.57 9.32
C CYS A 42 3.18 18.13 8.93
#